data_AF-A0A0M6YDT9-F1
#
_entry.id   AF-A0A0M6YDT9-F1
#
_cell.length_a   1.000
_cell.length_b   1.000
_cell.length_c   1.000
_cell.angle_alpha   90.00
_cell.angle_beta   90.00
_cell.angle_gamma   90.00
#
_symmetry.space_group_name_H-M   'P 1'
#
loop_
_entity.id
_entity.type
_entity.pdbx_description
1 polymer ?
#
loop_
_entity_poly.entity_id
_entity_poly.type
_entity_poly.pdbx_seq_one_letter_code
_entity_poly.pdbx_strand_id
1 'polypeptide(L)'
;MDPQPAGHIIVAAALGLAPPHGARISVRDGEVGVDLPKRMTRDALDRRMAAVLAGRAAEDLILGSIGHGAGYGGGADLEVARQSP
;
A
#
# COMPACT_ATOMS: atom_id res chain seq x y z
N MET A 1 14.05 4.01 -9.01
CA MET A 1 12.57 3.98 -9.06
C MET A 1 12.13 3.31 -7.78
N ASP A 2 11.20 3.91 -7.05
CA ASP A 2 10.66 3.33 -5.82
C ASP A 2 9.65 2.22 -6.18
N PRO A 3 9.88 0.94 -5.78
CA PRO A 3 8.97 -0.16 -6.08
C PRO A 3 7.71 -0.19 -5.20
N GLN A 4 7.66 0.56 -4.11
CA GLN A 4 6.58 0.49 -3.11
C GLN A 4 5.19 0.74 -3.73
N PRO A 5 4.97 1.82 -4.52
CA PRO A 5 3.68 2.06 -5.16
C PRO A 5 3.26 0.95 -6.11
N ALA A 6 4.22 0.33 -6.82
CA ALA A 6 3.94 -0.78 -7.72
C ALA A 6 3.48 -2.03 -6.94
N GLY A 7 4.10 -2.32 -5.78
CA GLY A 7 3.69 -3.41 -4.90
C GLY A 7 2.23 -3.29 -4.45
N HIS A 8 1.83 -2.11 -3.99
CA HIS A 8 0.43 -1.86 -3.62
C HIS A 8 -0.53 -2.06 -4.79
N ILE A 9 -0.22 -1.50 -5.96
CA ILE A 9 -1.09 -1.55 -7.14
C ILE A 9 -1.27 -2.99 -7.65
N ILE A 10 -0.16 -3.72 -7.78
CA ILE A 10 -0.17 -5.10 -8.32
C ILE A 10 -0.96 -6.02 -7.39
N VAL A 11 -0.71 -5.96 -6.08
CA VAL A 11 -1.42 -6.82 -5.12
C VAL A 11 -2.87 -6.42 -4.95
N ALA A 12 -3.19 -5.12 -4.94
CA ALA A 12 -4.58 -4.66 -4.93
C ALA A 12 -5.35 -5.19 -6.16
N ALA A 13 -4.76 -5.12 -7.35
CA ALA A 13 -5.35 -5.65 -8.57
C ALA A 13 -5.53 -7.18 -8.51
N ALA A 14 -4.52 -7.91 -8.02
CA ALA A 14 -4.57 -9.36 -7.87
C ALA A 14 -5.64 -9.84 -6.87
N LEU A 15 -5.92 -9.04 -5.83
CA LEU A 15 -6.92 -9.36 -4.81
C LEU A 15 -8.33 -8.85 -5.15
N GLY A 16 -8.52 -8.25 -6.33
CA GLY A 16 -9.81 -7.72 -6.78
C GLY A 16 -10.28 -6.51 -5.97
N LEU A 17 -9.35 -5.72 -5.40
CA LEU A 17 -9.68 -4.45 -4.76
C LEU A 17 -10.01 -3.39 -5.83
N ALA A 18 -10.75 -2.37 -5.41
CA ALA A 18 -11.02 -1.22 -6.27
C ALA A 18 -9.70 -0.60 -6.77
N PRO A 19 -9.63 -0.20 -8.05
CA PRO A 19 -8.43 0.39 -8.59
C PRO A 19 -8.11 1.72 -7.88
N PRO A 20 -6.83 2.04 -7.67
CA PRO A 20 -6.44 3.34 -7.15
C PRO A 20 -6.82 4.45 -8.13
N HIS A 21 -7.20 5.61 -7.61
CA HIS A 21 -7.52 6.80 -8.42
C HIS A 21 -6.26 7.57 -8.86
N GLY A 22 -5.10 7.24 -8.29
CA GLY A 22 -3.81 7.79 -8.71
C GLY A 22 -2.64 7.19 -7.92
N ALA A 23 -1.45 7.31 -8.49
CA ALA A 23 -0.21 7.00 -7.81
C ALA A 23 0.83 8.09 -8.12
N ARG A 24 1.60 8.48 -7.12
CA ARG A 24 2.65 9.49 -7.23
C ARG A 24 3.95 8.96 -6.65
N ILE A 25 5.04 9.18 -7.36
CA ILE A 25 6.40 8.89 -6.88
C ILE A 25 7.12 10.24 -6.75
N SER A 26 7.73 10.50 -5.60
CA SER A 26 8.58 11.65 -5.36
C SER A 26 9.98 11.21 -4.96
N VAL A 27 10.91 12.17 -4.86
CA VAL A 27 12.31 11.89 -4.46
C VAL A 27 12.41 11.35 -3.02
N ARG A 28 11.37 11.56 -2.20
CA ARG A 28 11.36 11.17 -0.77
C ARG A 28 10.40 10.02 -0.46
N ASP A 29 9.24 10.00 -1.13
CA ASP A 29 8.14 9.07 -0.81
C ASP A 29 7.32 8.70 -2.07
N GLY A 30 6.59 7.59 -1.96
CA GLY A 30 5.53 7.18 -2.87
C GLY A 30 4.14 7.25 -2.22
N GLU A 31 3.11 7.56 -3.00
CA GLU A 31 1.72 7.65 -2.54
C GLU A 31 0.78 6.96 -3.52
N VAL A 32 -0.19 6.18 -3.03
CA VAL A 32 -1.24 5.53 -3.84
C VAL A 32 -2.62 5.90 -3.29
N GLY A 33 -3.33 6.74 -4.04
CA GLY A 33 -4.67 7.18 -3.70
C GLY A 33 -5.71 6.09 -3.94
N VAL A 34 -6.43 5.68 -2.89
CA VAL A 34 -7.46 4.63 -2.95
C VAL A 34 -8.74 5.10 -2.27
N ASP A 35 -9.88 4.81 -2.90
CA ASP A 35 -11.19 5.09 -2.30
C ASP A 35 -11.60 3.92 -1.40
N LEU A 36 -11.84 4.24 -0.14
CA LEU A 36 -12.27 3.26 0.85
C LEU A 36 -13.79 3.13 0.86
N PRO A 37 -14.34 1.90 0.73
CA PRO A 37 -15.77 1.69 0.90
C PRO A 37 -16.18 1.96 2.36
N LYS A 38 -17.35 2.59 2.55
CA LYS A 38 -17.89 2.95 3.89
C LYS A 38 -18.17 1.74 4.79
N ARG A 39 -18.22 0.53 4.22
CA ARG A 39 -18.41 -0.74 4.93
C ARG A 39 -17.49 -1.77 4.30
N MET A 40 -16.73 -2.49 5.11
CA MET A 40 -15.87 -3.58 4.67
C MET A 40 -16.30 -4.88 5.36
N THR A 41 -16.23 -5.97 4.61
CA THR A 41 -16.25 -7.31 5.19
C THR A 41 -14.87 -7.63 5.76
N ARG A 42 -14.77 -8.62 6.65
CA ARG A 42 -13.48 -9.11 7.15
C ARG A 42 -12.54 -9.52 6.01
N ASP A 43 -13.08 -10.26 5.04
CA ASP A 43 -12.33 -10.66 3.84
C ASP A 43 -11.82 -9.46 3.02
N ALA A 44 -12.63 -8.40 2.86
CA ALA A 44 -12.18 -7.18 2.20
C ALA A 44 -11.08 -6.46 2.98
N LEU A 45 -11.14 -6.51 4.32
CA LEU A 45 -10.12 -5.94 5.19
C LEU A 45 -8.80 -6.72 5.08
N ASP A 46 -8.84 -8.05 5.13
CA ASP A 46 -7.66 -8.91 5.01
C ASP A 46 -6.95 -8.67 3.66
N ARG A 47 -7.73 -8.60 2.58
CA ARG A 47 -7.20 -8.26 1.25
C ARG A 47 -6.58 -6.88 1.21
N ARG A 48 -7.20 -5.90 1.87
CA ARG A 48 -6.63 -4.55 1.97
C ARG A 48 -5.33 -4.53 2.75
N MET A 49 -5.27 -5.21 3.90
CA MET A 49 -4.03 -5.31 4.68
C MET A 49 -2.92 -5.94 3.86
N ALA A 50 -3.21 -7.01 3.10
CA ALA A 50 -2.25 -7.61 2.19
C ALA A 50 -1.75 -6.62 1.12
N ALA A 51 -2.64 -5.83 0.52
CA ALA A 51 -2.26 -4.80 -0.45
C ALA A 51 -1.45 -3.65 0.16
N VAL A 52 -1.73 -3.25 1.40
CA VAL A 52 -0.93 -2.24 2.11
C VAL A 52 0.45 -2.79 2.45
N LEU A 53 0.56 -4.02 2.95
CA LEU A 53 1.87 -4.62 3.28
C LEU A 53 2.69 -4.98 2.02
N ALA A 54 2.04 -5.10 0.85
CA ALA A 54 2.71 -5.42 -0.40
C ALA A 54 3.73 -4.37 -0.86
N GLY A 55 3.52 -3.09 -0.55
CA GLY A 55 4.49 -2.04 -0.87
C GLY A 55 5.81 -2.31 -0.16
N ARG A 56 5.74 -2.52 1.17
CA ARG A 56 6.88 -2.89 2.02
C ARG A 56 7.57 -4.17 1.53
N ALA A 57 6.79 -5.19 1.16
CA ALA A 57 7.33 -6.44 0.64
C ALA A 57 8.03 -6.26 -0.73
N ALA A 58 7.52 -5.37 -1.59
CA ALA A 58 8.13 -5.07 -2.89
C ALA A 58 9.46 -4.34 -2.75
N GLU A 59 9.59 -3.42 -1.78
CA GLU A 59 10.87 -2.79 -1.44
C GLU A 59 11.90 -3.81 -0.99
N ASP A 60 11.55 -4.66 -0.02
CA ASP A 60 12.47 -5.69 0.48
C ASP A 60 12.88 -6.67 -0.62
N LEU A 61 11.92 -7.12 -1.44
CA LEU A 61 12.17 -8.06 -2.53
C LEU A 61 13.09 -7.49 -3.63
N ILE A 62 12.94 -6.21 -3.99
CA ILE A 62 13.63 -5.60 -5.14
C ILE A 62 14.92 -4.91 -4.72
N LEU A 63 14.91 -4.22 -3.57
CA LEU A 63 16.03 -3.39 -3.09
C LEU A 63 16.83 -4.08 -1.98
N GLY A 64 16.38 -5.22 -1.45
CA GLY A 64 17.04 -5.95 -0.37
C GLY A 64 17.12 -5.18 0.95
N SER A 65 16.37 -4.08 1.04
CA SER A 65 16.32 -3.19 2.18
C SER A 65 15.02 -2.40 2.10
N ILE A 66 14.51 -2.03 3.27
CA ILE A 66 13.24 -1.34 3.34
C ILE A 66 13.44 0.14 3.69
N GLY A 67 12.94 1.02 2.83
CA GLY A 67 13.14 2.46 2.89
C GLY A 67 12.38 3.15 4.03
N HIS A 68 12.65 4.44 4.22
CA HIS A 68 11.87 5.31 5.12
C HIS A 68 10.75 6.07 4.38
N GLY A 69 10.50 5.76 3.10
CA GLY A 69 9.59 6.46 2.18
C GLY A 69 8.09 6.29 2.49
N ALA A 70 7.75 6.03 3.75
CA ALA A 70 6.40 5.84 4.24
C ALA A 70 5.71 7.21 4.39
N GLY A 71 5.29 7.76 3.25
CA GLY A 71 4.74 9.09 3.12
C GLY A 71 3.39 9.16 2.40
N TYR A 72 2.40 8.37 2.81
CA TYR A 72 1.15 9.04 3.21
C TYR A 72 1.49 9.69 4.53
N GLY A 73 1.32 11.01 4.69
CA GLY A 73 1.75 11.76 5.87
C GLY A 73 1.87 10.92 7.17
N GLY A 74 3.10 10.59 7.55
CA GLY A 74 3.47 9.93 8.81
C GLY A 74 3.42 8.39 8.83
N GLY A 75 4.46 7.70 8.34
CA GLY A 75 4.82 6.35 8.84
C GLY A 75 3.80 5.22 8.58
N ALA A 76 3.08 5.29 7.46
CA ALA A 76 1.70 4.83 7.40
C ALA A 76 1.42 3.33 7.09
N ASP A 77 2.28 2.50 6.50
CA ASP A 77 1.84 1.14 6.09
C ASP A 77 1.50 0.21 7.26
N LEU A 78 2.42 0.08 8.23
CA LEU A 78 2.19 -0.71 9.44
C LEU A 78 1.12 -0.07 10.32
N GLU A 79 1.08 1.25 10.38
CA GLU A 79 0.08 1.97 11.17
C GLU A 79 -1.33 1.84 10.54
N VAL A 80 -1.45 1.87 9.21
CA VAL A 80 -2.71 1.62 8.48
C VAL A 80 -3.14 0.17 8.63
N ALA A 81 -2.21 -0.79 8.57
CA ALA A 81 -2.51 -2.20 8.86
C ALA A 81 -2.99 -2.37 10.32
N ARG A 82 -2.41 -1.62 11.26
CA ARG A 82 -2.79 -1.64 12.69
C ARG A 82 -4.11 -0.94 12.99
N GLN A 83 -4.46 0.12 12.25
CA GLN A 83 -5.68 0.91 12.41
C GLN A 83 -6.88 0.37 11.63
N SER A 84 -6.66 -0.68 10.82
CA SER A 84 -7.72 -1.44 10.19
C SER A 84 -8.52 -2.21 11.28
N PRO A 85 -9.82 -1.94 11.48
CA PRO A 85 -10.62 -2.40 12.64
C PRO A 85 -10.88 -3.91 12.70
#